data_AF-A0A8B3LIR6-F1
#
_entry.id   AF-A0A8B3LIR6-F1
#
_cell.length_a   1.000
_cell.length_b   1.000
_cell.length_c   1.000
_cell.angle_alpha   90.00
_cell.angle_beta   90.00
_cell.angle_gamma   90.00
#
_symmetry.space_group_name_H-M   'P 1'
#
loop_
_entity.id
_entity.type
_entity.pdbx_description
1 polymer ?
#
loop_
_entity_poly.entity_id
_entity_poly.type
_entity_poly.pdbx_seq_one_letter_code
_entity_poly.pdbx_strand_id
1 'polypeptide(L)'
;MNKPPDEGQRASGQKKGGVVRALGLGLITGAADDDCSAIGTYASAGARFGPDLLWTAPVTLPMMYVVVYLSSKLGQVSGRGLFKVISDFYPRWLLW
;
A
#
# COMPACT_ATOMS: atom_id res chain seq x y z
N MET A 1 -35.42 32.20 3.76
CA MET A 1 -34.91 31.44 2.61
C MET A 1 -33.39 31.36 2.72
N ASN A 2 -32.87 30.36 3.42
CA ASN A 2 -31.53 29.80 3.18
C ASN A 2 -31.47 28.44 3.89
N LYS A 3 -31.25 27.42 3.06
CA LYS A 3 -31.39 25.99 3.29
C LYS A 3 -30.24 25.47 4.18
N PRO A 4 -30.47 24.57 5.16
CA PRO A 4 -29.37 23.91 5.86
C PRO A 4 -28.60 22.97 4.91
N PRO A 5 -27.28 22.77 5.09
CA PRO A 5 -26.48 21.92 4.24
C PRO A 5 -26.94 20.46 4.30
N ASP A 6 -27.25 19.93 3.13
CA ASP A 6 -27.72 18.57 2.87
C ASP A 6 -26.70 17.50 3.32
N GLU A 7 -27.21 16.55 4.09
CA GLU A 7 -26.89 15.13 4.17
C GLU A 7 -25.78 14.60 3.23
N GLY A 8 -24.56 14.56 3.74
CA GLY A 8 -23.43 13.80 3.16
C GLY A 8 -23.31 12.40 3.79
N GLN A 9 -24.19 11.50 3.37
CA GLN A 9 -23.98 10.04 3.26
C GLN A 9 -23.19 9.33 4.39
N ARG A 10 -23.92 8.89 5.43
CA ARG A 10 -23.49 7.77 6.29
C ARG A 10 -23.72 6.44 5.55
N ALA A 11 -22.75 6.01 4.73
CA ALA A 11 -22.75 4.66 4.17
C ALA A 11 -22.20 3.63 5.17
N SER A 12 -22.92 3.39 6.26
CA SER A 12 -22.59 2.36 7.25
C SER A 12 -23.37 1.06 6.99
N GLY A 13 -23.05 0.37 5.89
CA GLY A 13 -23.74 -0.87 5.56
C GLY A 13 -23.04 -1.72 4.51
N GLN A 14 -21.99 -2.46 4.89
CA GLN A 14 -21.60 -3.69 4.18
C GLN A 14 -20.57 -4.50 4.99
N LYS A 15 -21.02 -5.21 6.04
CA LYS A 15 -20.17 -6.08 6.86
C LYS A 15 -19.90 -7.49 6.27
N LYS A 16 -20.21 -7.74 4.99
CA LYS A 16 -19.90 -9.03 4.31
C LYS A 16 -19.01 -8.92 3.05
N GLY A 17 -18.84 -7.73 2.47
CA GLY A 17 -17.95 -7.51 1.32
C GLY A 17 -16.50 -7.15 1.69
N GLY A 18 -16.21 -6.93 2.97
CA GLY A 18 -14.92 -6.40 3.43
C GLY A 18 -13.73 -7.31 3.18
N VAL A 19 -13.87 -8.63 3.37
CA VAL A 19 -12.76 -9.59 3.22
C VAL A 19 -12.42 -9.81 1.74
N VAL A 20 -13.43 -10.01 0.89
CA VAL A 20 -13.23 -10.16 -0.57
C VAL A 20 -12.65 -8.89 -1.17
N ARG A 21 -13.10 -7.71 -0.71
CA ARG A 21 -12.56 -6.43 -1.13
C ARG A 21 -11.12 -6.22 -0.63
N ALA A 22 -10.79 -6.62 0.59
CA ALA A 22 -9.44 -6.55 1.13
C ALA A 22 -8.47 -7.48 0.39
N LEU A 23 -8.91 -8.70 0.06
CA LEU A 23 -8.14 -9.64 -0.76
C LEU A 23 -7.96 -9.10 -2.19
N GLY A 24 -9.01 -8.52 -2.79
CA GLY A 24 -8.92 -7.87 -4.09
C GLY A 24 -7.95 -6.69 -4.10
N LEU A 25 -7.99 -5.85 -3.05
CA LEU A 25 -7.05 -4.73 -2.91
C LEU A 25 -5.61 -5.24 -2.73
N GLY A 26 -5.41 -6.28 -1.92
CA GLY A 26 -4.11 -6.92 -1.72
C GLY A 26 -3.55 -7.56 -2.99
N LEU A 27 -4.41 -8.20 -3.81
CA LEU A 27 -4.03 -8.74 -5.11
C LEU A 27 -3.63 -7.64 -6.10
N ILE A 28 -4.37 -6.53 -6.14
CA ILE A 28 -4.05 -5.39 -7.01
C ILE A 28 -2.73 -4.74 -6.57
N THR A 29 -2.52 -4.56 -5.26
CA THR A 29 -1.27 -4.01 -4.72
C THR A 29 -0.09 -4.94 -4.95
N GLY A 30 -0.27 -6.26 -4.80
CA GLY A 30 0.78 -7.24 -5.12
C GLY A 30 1.13 -7.23 -6.61
N ALA A 31 0.13 -7.23 -7.49
CA ALA A 31 0.35 -7.15 -8.93
C ALA A 31 0.98 -5.82 -9.38
N ALA A 32 0.86 -4.76 -8.58
CA ALA A 32 1.52 -3.48 -8.83
C ALA A 32 2.98 -3.44 -8.35
N ASP A 33 3.37 -4.31 -7.40
CA ASP A 33 4.76 -4.43 -6.93
C ASP A 33 5.64 -5.21 -7.94
N ASP A 34 5.03 -6.11 -8.71
CA ASP A 34 5.67 -6.90 -9.78
C ASP A 34 5.58 -6.23 -11.16
N ASP A 35 6.16 -5.04 -11.33
CA ASP A 35 6.19 -4.34 -12.62
C ASP A 35 7.29 -4.87 -13.59
N CYS A 36 7.24 -4.52 -14.88
CA CYS A 36 8.24 -4.98 -15.88
C CYS A 36 9.69 -4.61 -15.49
N SER A 37 9.86 -3.53 -14.73
CA SER A 37 11.16 -3.08 -14.23
C SER A 37 11.67 -3.99 -13.10
N ALA A 38 10.81 -4.34 -12.16
CA ALA A 38 11.08 -5.30 -11.09
C ALA A 38 11.41 -6.69 -11.68
N ILE A 39 10.63 -7.17 -12.65
CA ILE A 39 10.87 -8.46 -13.33
C ILE A 39 12.26 -8.49 -13.98
N GLY A 40 12.66 -7.42 -14.69
CA GLY A 40 13.99 -7.34 -15.31
C GLY A 40 15.13 -7.30 -14.28
N THR A 41 14.91 -6.61 -13.16
CA THR A 41 15.88 -6.55 -12.05
C THR A 41 16.03 -7.92 -11.39
N TYR A 42 14.93 -8.61 -11.09
CA TYR A 42 14.97 -9.95 -10.52
C TYR A 42 15.54 -10.99 -11.50
N ALA A 43 15.26 -10.88 -12.80
CA ALA A 43 15.83 -11.77 -13.81
C ALA A 43 17.35 -11.57 -13.98
N SER A 44 17.83 -10.33 -14.04
CA SER A 44 19.26 -10.02 -14.15
C SER A 44 20.03 -10.33 -12.86
N ALA A 45 19.42 -10.08 -11.69
CA ALA A 45 19.97 -10.49 -10.40
C ALA A 45 20.00 -12.02 -10.25
N GLY A 46 18.93 -12.72 -10.67
CA GLY A 46 18.86 -14.17 -10.66
C GLY A 46 19.89 -14.83 -11.59
N ALA A 47 20.13 -14.24 -12.76
CA ALA A 47 21.16 -14.72 -13.69
C ALA A 47 22.60 -14.49 -13.17
N ARG A 48 22.82 -13.44 -12.36
CA ARG A 48 24.15 -13.11 -11.79
C ARG A 48 24.47 -13.80 -10.47
N PHE A 49 23.49 -13.95 -9.60
CA PHE A 49 23.69 -14.45 -8.23
C PHE A 49 23.11 -15.84 -8.00
N GLY A 50 22.32 -16.38 -8.93
CA GLY A 50 21.81 -17.76 -8.85
C GLY A 50 21.13 -18.08 -7.50
N PRO A 51 21.31 -19.30 -6.94
CA PRO A 51 20.72 -19.67 -5.66
C PRO A 51 21.34 -18.96 -4.45
N ASP A 52 22.42 -18.19 -4.61
CA ASP A 52 23.05 -17.44 -3.51
C ASP A 52 22.20 -16.24 -3.05
N LEU A 53 21.08 -15.92 -3.71
CA LEU A 53 20.10 -14.96 -3.20
C LEU A 53 19.02 -15.61 -2.33
N LEU A 54 18.80 -16.94 -2.40
CA LEU A 54 17.73 -17.60 -1.65
C LEU A 54 17.89 -17.45 -0.13
N TRP A 55 19.12 -17.34 0.38
CA TRP A 55 19.35 -17.16 1.82
C TRP A 55 18.94 -15.78 2.33
N THR A 56 18.82 -14.77 1.45
CA THR A 56 18.33 -13.43 1.83
C THR A 56 16.81 -13.36 1.91
N ALA A 57 16.10 -14.25 1.20
CA ALA A 57 14.65 -14.32 1.20
C ALA A 57 14.03 -14.37 2.61
N PRO A 58 14.47 -15.22 3.56
CA PRO A 58 13.91 -15.24 4.92
C PRO A 58 14.14 -13.95 5.71
N VAL A 59 15.08 -13.09 5.31
CA VAL A 59 15.35 -11.80 5.97
C VAL A 59 14.57 -10.66 5.30
N THR A 60 14.48 -10.66 3.97
CA THR A 60 13.79 -9.61 3.21
C THR A 60 12.27 -9.72 3.29
N LEU A 61 11.72 -10.94 3.36
CA LEU A 61 10.27 -11.18 3.49
C LEU A 61 9.65 -10.54 4.74
N PRO A 62 10.18 -10.74 5.97
CA PRO A 62 9.64 -10.08 7.15
C PRO A 62 9.86 -8.57 7.13
N MET A 63 10.98 -8.08 6.56
CA MET A 63 11.21 -6.65 6.41
C MET A 63 10.13 -6.00 5.53
N MET A 64 9.86 -6.58 4.36
CA MET A 64 8.80 -6.13 3.45
C MET A 64 7.43 -6.11 4.15
N TYR A 65 7.11 -7.19 4.87
CA TYR A 65 5.85 -7.28 5.62
C TYR A 65 5.70 -6.14 6.63
N VAL A 66 6.76 -5.84 7.39
CA VAL A 66 6.74 -4.76 8.38
C VAL A 66 6.51 -3.40 7.72
N VAL A 67 7.15 -3.12 6.58
CA VAL A 67 6.96 -1.85 5.85
C VAL A 67 5.52 -1.70 5.36
N VAL A 68 4.96 -2.74 4.73
CA VAL A 68 3.57 -2.73 4.22
C VAL A 68 2.56 -2.65 5.38
N TYR A 69 2.83 -3.36 6.48
CA TYR A 69 2.01 -3.31 7.68
C TYR A 69 2.02 -1.91 8.32
N LEU A 70 3.19 -1.28 8.48
CA LEU A 70 3.27 0.08 9.00
C LEU A 70 2.54 1.07 8.10
N SER A 71 2.73 1.00 6.78
CA SER A 71 2.06 1.88 5.82
C SER A 71 0.54 1.74 5.87
N SER A 72 0.03 0.50 5.86
CA SER A 72 -1.41 0.24 5.97
C SER A 72 -1.96 0.67 7.32
N LYS A 73 -1.22 0.47 8.42
CA LYS A 73 -1.62 0.87 9.77
C LYS A 73 -1.63 2.38 9.94
N LEU A 74 -0.67 3.09 9.38
CA LEU A 74 -0.64 4.55 9.36
C LEU A 74 -1.86 5.11 8.63
N GLY A 75 -2.25 4.52 7.50
CA GLY A 75 -3.48 4.89 6.77
C GLY A 75 -4.76 4.59 7.56
N GLN A 76 -4.82 3.45 8.26
CA GLN A 76 -5.95 3.07 9.11
C GLN A 76 -6.10 3.98 10.34
N VAL A 77 -5.00 4.32 11.02
CA VAL A 77 -5.01 5.12 12.26
C VAL A 77 -5.28 6.61 11.95
N SER A 78 -4.71 7.15 10.87
CA SER A 78 -4.90 8.55 10.50
C SER A 78 -6.25 8.81 9.82
N GLY A 79 -6.92 7.77 9.29
CA GLY A 79 -8.13 7.91 8.48
C GLY A 79 -7.93 8.70 7.18
N ARG A 80 -6.68 8.95 6.79
CA ARG A 80 -6.25 9.75 5.64
C ARG A 80 -5.28 8.92 4.80
N GLY A 81 -5.28 9.12 3.49
CA GLY A 81 -4.32 8.43 2.60
C GLY A 81 -2.87 8.79 2.96
N LEU A 82 -1.92 7.88 2.70
CA LEU A 82 -0.50 8.05 3.03
C LEU A 82 0.06 9.41 2.54
N PHE A 83 -0.31 9.82 1.33
CA PHE A 83 0.08 11.10 0.75
C PHE A 83 -0.43 12.31 1.55
N LYS A 84 -1.65 12.22 2.13
CA LYS A 84 -2.25 13.28 2.94
C LYS A 84 -1.62 13.35 4.34
N VAL A 85 -1.19 12.22 4.89
CA VAL A 85 -0.39 12.21 6.12
C VAL A 85 0.97 12.86 5.86
N ILE A 86 1.64 12.50 4.77
CA ILE A 86 2.94 13.10 4.42
C ILE A 86 2.81 14.61 4.15
N SER A 87 1.74 15.06 3.48
CA SER A 87 1.48 16.49 3.25
C SER A 87 1.25 17.30 4.53
N ASP A 88 0.74 16.67 5.60
CA ASP A 88 0.51 17.33 6.88
C ASP A 88 1.82 17.55 7.66
N PHE A 89 2.86 16.74 7.40
CA PHE A 89 4.15 16.80 8.11
C PHE A 89 5.32 17.38 7.29
N TYR A 90 5.24 17.40 5.95
CA TYR A 90 6.33 17.86 5.08
C TYR A 90 5.99 19.12 4.28
N PRO A 91 6.98 20.02 4.05
CA PRO A 91 6.78 21.22 3.25
C PRO A 91 6.46 20.89 1.79
N ARG A 92 5.60 21.72 1.18
CA ARG A 92 5.03 21.53 -0.17
C ARG A 92 6.06 21.33 -1.29
N TRP A 93 7.33 21.71 -1.08
CA TRP A 93 8.41 21.53 -2.05
C TRP A 93 8.88 20.08 -2.20
N LEU A 94 8.57 19.20 -1.23
CA LEU A 94 8.85 17.75 -1.34
C LEU A 94 7.67 16.97 -1.97
N LEU A 95 6.52 17.62 -2.16
CA LEU A 95 5.29 17.01 -2.68
C LEU A 95 5.03 17.29 -4.17
N TRP A 96 5.92 18.03 -4.83
CA TRP A 96 5.82 18.47 -6.22
C TRP A 96 7.07 18.05 -6.98
#